data_AF-A0A847MTJ2-F1
#
_entry.id   AF-A0A847MTJ2-F1
#
_cell.length_a   1.000
_cell.length_b   1.000
_cell.length_c   1.000
_cell.angle_alpha   90.00
_cell.angle_beta   90.00
_cell.angle_gamma   90.00
#
_symmetry.space_group_name_H-M   'P 1'
#
loop_
_entity.id
_entity.type
_entity.pdbx_description
1 polymer ?
#
loop_
_entity_poly.entity_id
_entity_poly.type
_entity_poly.pdbx_seq_one_letter_code
_entity_poly.pdbx_strand_id
1 'polypeptide(L)'
;MTQTGTTQIDTRDQIRDLESQFAEAMTRLYAVGNGLARLRQDLHASVTPVSPPPHTADGRFSGAPGPVEPPEHHPPTAHPPAPPQAPDTPRWWERPGMVAKVLGAIGAVVTLIGVAFLLAIAIAAGIFGPGPRTVAGGLLAGGLFTAGVIVRRRSPAPRANRISGGEALVATGLAAAYLDLLAATALYDFIPATAGLVLAGLLSAGAFVLARRWDSELLAVLAAAPALVLAPMVGGLDSLSTYSFVAILLVGSALAHLGQEWRWLYAARVVPGTVILLGFAVGWPGERSTVITVLAVTAVGMVLAGVTEQSRRLAHLPLYAALAAALPLAVAVANLRTDQLVVAASLSGLFLALAALVHSLTDRAFASAWVWVGALVIGTVLLIIAAFALPTAPVAGTVLAVASGAYLLVSAWTRLERLDDTLAEIDAEDPSTERRLDKSGPRRS
;
A
#
# COMPACT_ATOMS: atom_id res chain seq x y z
N MET A 1 -9.30 1.18 60.13
CA MET A 1 -7.89 1.48 59.83
C MET A 1 -7.08 0.19 59.97
N THR A 2 -6.80 -0.54 58.87
CA THR A 2 -5.71 -1.55 58.75
C THR A 2 -5.89 -2.38 57.46
N GLN A 3 -5.44 -1.89 56.29
CA GLN A 3 -5.27 -2.77 55.10
C GLN A 3 -4.36 -2.19 54.00
N THR A 4 -3.26 -1.52 54.35
CA THR A 4 -2.28 -0.97 53.37
C THR A 4 -0.86 -1.51 53.53
N GLY A 5 -0.60 -2.41 54.48
CA GLY A 5 0.76 -2.88 54.80
C GLY A 5 1.23 -4.13 54.04
N THR A 6 0.33 -4.95 53.50
CA THR A 6 0.69 -6.28 52.94
C THR A 6 1.10 -6.23 51.46
N THR A 7 0.50 -5.36 50.65
CA THR A 7 0.75 -5.30 49.21
C THR A 7 2.12 -4.71 48.85
N GLN A 8 2.63 -3.78 49.66
CA GLN A 8 3.89 -3.09 49.38
C GLN A 8 5.15 -3.93 49.73
N ILE A 9 5.00 -4.91 50.63
CA ILE A 9 6.07 -5.87 50.95
C ILE A 9 6.20 -6.88 49.81
N ASP A 10 5.08 -7.41 49.32
CA ASP A 10 5.03 -8.37 48.20
C ASP A 10 5.65 -7.81 46.90
N THR A 11 5.36 -6.55 46.54
CA THR A 11 5.97 -5.93 45.35
C THR A 11 7.49 -5.74 45.48
N ARG A 12 8.01 -5.43 46.67
CA ARG A 12 9.47 -5.27 46.88
C ARG A 12 10.21 -6.60 46.84
N ASP A 13 9.59 -7.65 47.33
CA ASP A 13 10.16 -8.99 47.30
C ASP A 13 10.15 -9.57 45.87
N GLN A 14 9.10 -9.29 45.08
CA GLN A 14 9.05 -9.61 43.65
C GLN A 14 10.13 -8.89 42.83
N ILE A 15 10.40 -7.62 43.12
CA ILE A 15 11.47 -6.86 42.43
C ILE A 15 12.84 -7.47 42.75
N ARG A 16 13.10 -7.81 44.02
CA ARG A 16 14.37 -8.44 44.42
C ARG A 16 14.57 -9.82 43.80
N ASP A 17 13.50 -10.59 43.69
CA ASP A 17 13.54 -11.89 43.01
C ASP A 17 13.90 -11.71 41.52
N LEU A 18 13.27 -10.77 40.81
CA LEU A 18 13.63 -10.44 39.43
C LEU A 18 15.08 -9.97 39.27
N GLU A 19 15.57 -9.11 40.17
CA GLU A 19 16.96 -8.65 40.15
C GLU A 19 17.95 -9.81 40.35
N SER A 20 17.62 -10.76 41.23
CA SER A 20 18.44 -11.95 41.47
C SER A 20 18.48 -12.89 40.26
N GLN A 21 17.32 -13.13 39.63
CA GLN A 21 17.21 -13.96 38.43
C GLN A 21 17.96 -13.33 37.25
N PHE A 22 17.92 -12.00 37.12
CA PHE A 22 18.67 -11.27 36.09
C PHE A 22 20.18 -11.34 36.31
N ALA A 23 20.65 -11.19 37.55
CA ALA A 23 22.06 -11.33 37.89
C ALA A 23 22.59 -12.76 37.60
N GLU A 24 21.78 -13.77 37.89
CA GLU A 24 22.12 -15.17 37.59
C GLU A 24 22.16 -15.41 36.07
N ALA A 25 21.20 -14.89 35.32
CA ALA A 25 21.18 -14.99 33.87
C ALA A 25 22.41 -14.34 33.22
N MET A 26 22.80 -13.15 33.69
CA MET A 26 24.02 -12.47 33.23
C MET A 26 25.28 -13.31 33.52
N THR A 27 25.37 -13.91 34.71
CA THR A 27 26.49 -14.77 35.09
C THR A 27 26.60 -16.01 34.20
N ARG A 28 25.46 -16.64 33.88
CA ARG A 28 25.41 -17.77 32.93
C ARG A 28 25.82 -17.35 31.52
N LEU A 29 25.38 -16.18 31.05
CA LEU A 29 25.77 -15.62 29.75
C LEU A 29 27.28 -15.34 29.65
N TYR A 30 27.89 -14.79 30.70
CA TYR A 30 29.33 -14.62 30.77
C TYR A 30 30.09 -15.95 30.73
N ALA A 31 29.61 -16.97 31.46
CA ALA A 31 30.21 -18.30 31.45
C ALA A 31 30.12 -18.95 30.05
N VAL A 32 28.98 -18.83 29.37
CA VAL A 32 28.78 -19.33 28.00
C VAL A 32 29.66 -18.58 27.01
N GLY A 33 29.77 -17.25 27.12
CA GLY A 33 30.65 -16.43 26.28
C GLY A 33 32.12 -16.84 26.41
N ASN A 34 32.59 -17.06 27.64
CA ASN A 34 33.94 -17.54 27.89
C ASN A 34 34.17 -18.97 27.38
N GLY A 35 33.16 -19.85 27.48
CA GLY A 35 33.21 -21.20 26.90
C GLY A 35 33.33 -21.20 25.38
N LEU A 36 32.55 -20.34 24.71
CA LEU A 36 32.61 -20.16 23.25
C LEU A 36 33.96 -19.58 22.78
N ALA A 37 34.52 -18.63 23.54
CA ALA A 37 35.84 -18.07 23.24
C ALA A 37 36.95 -19.14 23.30
N ARG A 38 36.91 -20.02 24.30
CA ARG A 38 37.84 -21.15 24.43
C ARG A 38 37.69 -22.15 23.28
N LEU A 39 36.46 -22.54 22.96
CA LEU A 39 36.17 -23.49 21.88
C LEU A 39 36.66 -22.96 20.51
N ARG A 40 36.53 -21.65 20.28
CA ARG A 40 37.06 -20.99 19.09
C ARG A 40 38.59 -21.02 19.05
N GLN A 41 39.24 -20.81 20.18
CA GLN A 41 40.70 -20.81 20.27
C GLN A 41 41.29 -22.22 20.03
N ASP A 42 40.64 -23.26 20.54
CA ASP A 42 41.01 -24.66 20.29
C ASP A 42 40.81 -25.07 18.82
N LEU A 43 39.74 -24.59 18.19
CA LEU A 43 39.51 -24.75 16.74
C LEU A 43 40.61 -24.09 15.90
N HIS A 44 41.07 -22.89 16.28
CA HIS A 44 42.17 -22.23 15.60
C HIS A 44 43.53 -22.91 15.82
N ALA A 45 43.76 -23.50 17.00
CA ALA A 45 44.98 -24.24 17.28
C ALA A 45 45.05 -25.60 16.54
N SER A 46 43.89 -26.17 16.19
CA SER A 46 43.79 -27.45 15.47
C SER A 46 44.05 -27.35 13.97
N VAL A 47 44.12 -26.12 13.42
CA VAL A 47 44.46 -25.88 12.01
C VAL A 47 45.96 -25.58 11.91
N THR A 48 46.77 -26.63 11.76
CA THR A 48 48.21 -26.49 11.50
C THR A 48 48.43 -25.90 10.10
N PRO A 49 49.32 -24.89 9.92
CA PRO A 49 49.70 -24.46 8.58
C PRO A 49 50.61 -25.51 7.94
N VAL A 50 50.15 -26.12 6.84
CA VAL A 50 50.99 -26.94 5.95
C VAL A 50 52.07 -26.04 5.36
N SER A 51 53.34 -26.33 5.69
CA SER A 51 54.49 -25.70 5.03
C SER A 51 54.64 -26.23 3.59
N PRO A 52 55.07 -25.41 2.60
CA PRO A 52 55.27 -25.88 1.23
C PRO A 52 56.55 -26.74 1.14
N PRO A 53 56.59 -27.78 0.27
CA PRO A 53 57.78 -28.61 0.09
C PRO A 53 58.88 -27.88 -0.70
N PRO A 54 60.17 -28.17 -0.45
CA PRO A 54 61.26 -27.60 -1.23
C PRO A 54 61.41 -28.32 -2.57
N HIS A 55 61.66 -27.54 -3.62
CA HIS A 55 62.01 -28.05 -4.95
C HIS A 55 63.38 -28.74 -4.92
N THR A 56 63.43 -30.00 -5.39
CA THR A 56 64.67 -30.63 -5.86
C THR A 56 64.51 -30.99 -7.33
N ALA A 57 65.47 -30.53 -8.12
CA ALA A 57 65.60 -30.77 -9.54
C ALA A 57 66.32 -32.10 -9.84
N ASP A 58 66.13 -32.54 -11.08
CA ASP A 58 66.96 -33.43 -11.90
C ASP A 58 66.97 -34.95 -11.66
N GLY A 59 66.78 -35.67 -12.77
CA GLY A 59 67.05 -37.11 -12.87
C GLY A 59 66.36 -37.80 -14.05
N ARG A 60 66.98 -37.73 -15.24
CA ARG A 60 66.68 -38.54 -16.44
C ARG A 60 66.72 -40.05 -16.12
N PHE A 61 65.93 -40.88 -16.80
CA PHE A 61 66.39 -41.95 -17.71
C PHE A 61 65.22 -42.81 -18.25
N SER A 62 65.29 -43.10 -19.55
CA SER A 62 64.44 -44.00 -20.34
C SER A 62 64.51 -45.47 -19.91
N GLY A 63 63.43 -46.22 -20.15
CA GLY A 63 63.42 -47.69 -20.03
C GLY A 63 62.25 -48.38 -20.75
N ALA A 64 62.50 -48.73 -22.02
CA ALA A 64 61.99 -49.83 -22.87
C ALA A 64 60.46 -50.10 -23.10
N PRO A 65 60.06 -50.52 -24.33
CA PRO A 65 58.67 -50.78 -24.70
C PRO A 65 58.28 -52.27 -24.52
N GLY A 66 57.18 -52.52 -23.80
CA GLY A 66 56.54 -53.84 -23.68
C GLY A 66 55.25 -53.94 -24.52
N PRO A 67 54.83 -55.15 -24.93
CA PRO A 67 53.84 -55.35 -25.99
C PRO A 67 52.42 -54.91 -25.60
N VAL A 68 51.73 -54.32 -26.57
CA VAL A 68 50.33 -53.88 -26.48
C VAL A 68 49.41 -55.10 -26.43
N GLU A 69 48.78 -55.32 -25.28
CA GLU A 69 47.58 -56.15 -25.15
C GLU A 69 46.35 -55.23 -25.32
N PRO A 70 45.35 -55.56 -26.16
CA PRO A 70 44.20 -54.69 -26.37
C PRO A 70 43.32 -54.66 -25.11
N PRO A 71 42.99 -53.49 -24.52
CA PRO A 71 42.02 -53.43 -23.44
C PRO A 71 40.62 -53.74 -23.97
N GLU A 72 39.97 -54.74 -23.36
CA GLU A 72 38.54 -54.99 -23.51
C GLU A 72 37.75 -53.69 -23.24
N HIS A 73 36.86 -53.35 -24.16
CA HIS A 73 35.97 -52.20 -24.04
C HIS A 73 34.93 -52.45 -22.93
N HIS A 74 35.23 -52.05 -21.70
CA HIS A 74 34.20 -51.79 -20.72
C HIS A 74 33.56 -50.43 -21.01
N PRO A 75 32.22 -50.33 -21.19
CA PRO A 75 31.58 -49.04 -21.35
C PRO A 75 31.74 -48.22 -20.06
N PRO A 76 32.10 -46.93 -20.13
CA PRO A 76 32.20 -46.10 -18.95
C PRO A 76 30.80 -45.94 -18.33
N THR A 77 30.63 -46.43 -17.09
CA THR A 77 29.53 -46.02 -16.25
C THR A 77 29.63 -44.52 -16.01
N ALA A 78 28.73 -43.76 -16.61
CA ALA A 78 28.62 -42.32 -16.42
C ALA A 78 28.31 -42.04 -14.94
N HIS A 79 29.30 -41.53 -14.20
CA HIS A 79 29.02 -40.87 -12.93
C HIS A 79 28.19 -39.60 -13.23
N PRO A 80 27.05 -39.38 -12.55
CA PRO A 80 26.32 -38.13 -12.69
C PRO A 80 27.21 -36.96 -12.26
N PRO A 81 27.19 -35.82 -12.97
CA PRO A 81 28.01 -34.67 -12.61
C PRO A 81 27.57 -34.16 -11.23
N ALA A 82 28.55 -33.93 -10.35
CA ALA A 82 28.30 -33.32 -9.04
C ALA A 82 27.61 -31.96 -9.25
N PRO A 83 26.60 -31.60 -8.42
CA PRO A 83 25.92 -30.33 -8.54
C PRO A 83 26.93 -29.16 -8.40
N PRO A 84 26.80 -28.08 -9.20
CA PRO A 84 27.69 -26.94 -9.08
C PRO A 84 27.58 -26.35 -7.68
N GLN A 85 28.72 -26.26 -6.97
CA GLN A 85 28.80 -25.54 -5.70
C GLN A 85 28.38 -24.08 -5.93
N ALA A 86 27.36 -23.63 -5.19
CA ALA A 86 26.93 -22.24 -5.23
C ALA A 86 28.11 -21.32 -4.84
N PRO A 87 28.33 -20.19 -5.52
CA PRO A 87 29.39 -19.26 -5.14
C PRO A 87 29.14 -18.71 -3.73
N ASP A 88 30.14 -18.78 -2.86
CA ASP A 88 30.16 -18.14 -1.55
C ASP A 88 29.96 -16.63 -1.73
N THR A 89 28.74 -16.15 -1.49
CA THR A 89 28.50 -14.70 -1.45
C THR A 89 29.18 -14.14 -0.19
N PRO A 90 30.10 -13.17 -0.32
CA PRO A 90 30.84 -12.63 0.82
C PRO A 90 29.85 -12.03 1.83
N ARG A 91 30.11 -12.27 3.11
CA ARG A 91 29.21 -11.83 4.18
C ARG A 91 29.15 -10.30 4.18
N TRP A 92 28.00 -9.71 4.47
CA TRP A 92 27.77 -8.27 4.25
C TRP A 92 28.76 -7.36 4.99
N TRP A 93 29.37 -7.83 6.08
CA TRP A 93 30.40 -7.14 6.86
C TRP A 93 31.82 -7.24 6.29
N GLU A 94 32.11 -8.20 5.41
CA GLU A 94 33.40 -8.34 4.71
C GLU A 94 33.55 -7.32 3.57
N ARG A 95 32.47 -6.62 3.23
CA ARG A 95 32.51 -5.55 2.24
C ARG A 95 33.35 -4.38 2.75
N PRO A 96 34.37 -3.93 1.99
CA PRO A 96 35.26 -2.87 2.43
C PRO A 96 34.47 -1.58 2.74
N GLY A 97 34.73 -1.02 3.93
CA GLY A 97 34.10 0.20 4.42
C GLY A 97 32.68 0.05 5.00
N MET A 98 32.12 -1.16 5.08
CA MET A 98 30.78 -1.36 5.66
C MET A 98 30.75 -1.08 7.17
N VAL A 99 31.77 -1.55 7.90
CA VAL A 99 31.91 -1.30 9.34
C VAL A 99 32.06 0.20 9.64
N ALA A 100 32.87 0.92 8.85
CA ALA A 100 33.03 2.36 8.98
C ALA A 100 31.72 3.12 8.70
N LYS A 101 30.94 2.68 7.70
CA LYS A 101 29.60 3.23 7.42
C LYS A 101 28.62 2.99 8.56
N VAL A 102 28.60 1.79 9.14
CA VAL A 102 27.73 1.46 10.28
C VAL A 102 28.13 2.26 11.51
N LEU A 103 29.42 2.35 11.82
CA LEU A 103 29.92 3.12 12.97
C LEU A 103 29.65 4.63 12.80
N GLY A 104 29.85 5.16 11.60
CA GLY A 104 29.50 6.54 11.26
C GLY A 104 27.98 6.80 11.34
N ALA A 105 27.16 5.85 10.90
CA ALA A 105 25.71 5.95 11.02
C ALA A 105 25.25 5.94 12.49
N ILE A 106 25.83 5.07 13.33
CA ILE A 106 25.54 5.04 14.77
C ILE A 106 25.95 6.37 15.42
N GLY A 107 27.14 6.88 15.13
CA GLY A 107 27.60 8.19 15.63
C GLY A 107 26.68 9.33 15.22
N ALA A 108 26.20 9.34 13.97
CA ALA A 108 25.23 10.32 13.49
C ALA A 108 23.88 10.22 14.22
N VAL A 109 23.39 9.01 14.47
CA VAL A 109 22.13 8.79 15.22
C VAL A 109 22.27 9.27 16.66
N VAL A 110 23.37 8.91 17.34
CA VAL A 110 23.61 9.31 18.73
C VAL A 110 23.74 10.82 18.86
N THR A 111 24.46 11.48 17.94
CA THR A 111 24.58 12.94 17.94
C THR A 111 23.24 13.62 17.67
N LEU A 112 22.44 13.11 16.74
CA LEU A 112 21.09 13.62 16.47
C LEU A 112 20.19 13.51 17.71
N ILE A 113 20.24 12.37 18.41
CA ILE A 113 19.51 12.15 19.67
C ILE A 113 19.97 13.15 20.73
N GLY A 114 21.29 13.36 20.88
CA GLY A 114 21.85 14.34 21.80
C GLY A 114 21.34 15.75 21.52
N VAL A 115 21.35 16.18 20.26
CA VAL A 115 20.82 17.48 19.84
C VAL A 115 19.32 17.58 20.12
N ALA A 116 18.53 16.55 19.83
CA ALA A 116 17.10 16.51 20.12
C ALA A 116 16.81 16.60 21.62
N PHE A 117 17.59 15.92 22.48
CA PHE A 117 17.47 16.01 23.93
C PHE A 117 17.85 17.39 24.46
N LEU A 118 18.95 17.99 23.97
CA LEU A 118 19.33 19.35 24.33
C LEU A 118 18.22 20.35 23.95
N LEU A 119 17.62 20.18 22.77
CA LEU A 119 16.50 20.99 22.34
C LEU A 119 15.26 20.75 23.22
N ALA A 120 14.94 19.51 23.56
CA ALA A 120 13.82 19.17 24.45
C ALA A 120 14.00 19.77 25.86
N ILE A 121 15.22 19.75 26.40
CA ILE A 121 15.56 20.40 27.68
C ILE A 121 15.41 21.92 27.57
N ALA A 122 15.88 22.51 26.47
CA ALA A 122 15.77 23.95 26.25
C ALA A 122 14.32 24.42 26.03
N ILE A 123 13.49 23.55 25.44
CA ILE A 123 12.04 23.69 25.31
C ILE A 123 11.38 23.65 26.70
N ALA A 124 11.73 22.66 27.53
CA ALA A 124 11.21 22.51 28.88
C ALA A 124 11.64 23.66 29.80
N ALA A 125 12.82 24.24 29.57
CA ALA A 125 13.32 25.42 30.27
C ALA A 125 12.65 26.74 29.81
N GLY A 126 11.75 26.70 28.81
CA GLY A 126 11.04 27.88 28.29
C GLY A 126 11.89 28.82 27.44
N ILE A 127 13.15 28.47 27.14
CA ILE A 127 14.10 29.31 26.41
C ILE A 127 13.76 29.37 24.91
N PHE A 128 13.23 28.28 24.35
CA PHE A 128 12.79 28.22 22.96
C PHE A 128 11.28 28.44 22.86
N GLY A 129 10.84 29.56 22.29
CA GLY A 129 9.43 29.81 21.94
C GLY A 129 8.92 28.89 20.81
N PRO A 130 7.62 28.93 20.50
CA PRO A 130 7.00 28.06 19.48
C PRO A 130 7.55 28.28 18.05
N GLY A 131 7.98 29.51 17.71
CA GLY A 131 8.53 29.84 16.38
C GLY A 131 9.83 29.10 16.04
N PRO A 132 10.91 29.24 16.85
CA PRO A 132 12.16 28.51 16.61
C PRO A 132 12.01 26.99 16.51
N ARG A 133 11.04 26.39 17.24
CA ARG A 133 10.78 24.94 17.22
C ARG A 133 10.25 24.49 15.86
N THR A 134 9.28 25.21 15.30
CA THR A 134 8.74 24.91 13.96
C THR A 134 9.78 25.13 12.87
N VAL A 135 10.54 26.22 12.94
CA VAL A 135 11.63 26.46 11.96
C VAL A 135 12.69 25.35 12.01
N ALA A 136 13.08 24.90 13.21
CA ALA A 136 14.01 23.78 13.35
C ALA A 136 13.42 22.47 12.81
N GLY A 137 12.13 22.21 13.06
CA GLY A 137 11.39 21.06 12.52
C GLY A 137 11.34 21.06 11.00
N GLY A 138 10.98 22.19 10.38
CA GLY A 138 10.97 22.37 8.93
C GLY A 138 12.35 22.23 8.30
N LEU A 139 13.40 22.77 8.92
CA LEU A 139 14.78 22.60 8.45
C LEU A 139 15.24 21.14 8.54
N LEU A 140 14.91 20.44 9.63
CA LEU A 140 15.19 19.03 9.79
C LEU A 140 14.46 18.20 8.72
N ALA A 141 13.17 18.46 8.50
CA ALA A 141 12.35 17.80 7.50
C ALA A 141 12.93 17.98 6.08
N GLY A 142 13.28 19.22 5.72
CA GLY A 142 13.93 19.54 4.45
C GLY A 142 15.31 18.90 4.32
N GLY A 143 16.09 18.86 5.40
CA GLY A 143 17.39 18.19 5.47
C GLY A 143 17.28 16.69 5.22
N LEU A 144 16.36 15.99 5.89
CA LEU A 144 16.13 14.55 5.68
C LEU A 144 15.62 14.27 4.28
N PHE A 145 14.69 15.07 3.77
CA PHE A 145 14.15 14.93 2.42
C PHE A 145 15.26 15.09 1.37
N THR A 146 16.03 16.17 1.43
CA THR A 146 17.12 16.43 0.49
C THR A 146 18.23 15.39 0.59
N ALA A 147 18.63 15.00 1.80
CA ALA A 147 19.59 13.91 2.02
C ALA A 147 19.08 12.59 1.43
N GLY A 148 17.81 12.24 1.65
CA GLY A 148 17.18 11.04 1.09
C GLY A 148 17.18 11.04 -0.44
N VAL A 149 16.86 12.17 -1.07
CA VAL A 149 16.94 12.33 -2.53
C VAL A 149 18.37 12.17 -3.04
N ILE A 150 19.36 12.77 -2.39
CA ILE A 150 20.78 12.65 -2.76
C ILE A 150 21.24 11.18 -2.65
N VAL A 151 20.89 10.50 -1.54
CA VAL A 151 21.23 9.09 -1.31
C VAL A 151 20.58 8.19 -2.37
N ARG A 152 19.30 8.40 -2.68
CA ARG A 152 18.59 7.63 -3.73
C ARG A 152 19.21 7.83 -5.11
N ARG A 153 19.68 9.04 -5.43
CA ARG A 153 20.39 9.34 -6.70
C ARG A 153 21.76 8.64 -6.79
N ARG A 154 22.49 8.54 -5.67
CA ARG A 154 23.82 7.91 -5.62
C ARG A 154 23.79 6.39 -5.59
N SER A 155 22.67 5.79 -5.20
CA SER A 155 22.52 4.33 -5.15
C SER A 155 21.12 3.95 -5.64
N PRO A 156 20.94 3.79 -6.97
CA PRO A 156 19.70 3.25 -7.52
C PRO A 156 19.55 1.82 -7.01
N ALA A 157 18.55 1.56 -6.18
CA ALA A 157 18.27 0.20 -5.72
C ALA A 157 17.84 -0.66 -6.90
N PRO A 158 18.33 -1.92 -7.03
CA PRO A 158 17.72 -2.91 -7.91
C PRO A 158 16.25 -3.10 -7.50
N ARG A 159 15.36 -3.35 -8.47
CA ARG A 159 13.89 -3.56 -8.34
C ARG A 159 13.42 -4.60 -7.31
N ALA A 160 14.31 -5.22 -6.54
CA ALA A 160 13.99 -6.28 -5.59
C ALA A 160 13.53 -5.73 -4.24
N ASN A 161 12.23 -5.41 -4.13
CA ASN A 161 11.37 -5.49 -2.92
C ASN A 161 11.93 -5.04 -1.55
N ARG A 162 12.92 -4.14 -1.50
CA ARG A 162 13.43 -3.56 -0.25
C ARG A 162 13.40 -2.04 -0.33
N ILE A 163 12.83 -1.44 0.71
CA ILE A 163 12.87 0.00 0.94
C ILE A 163 14.33 0.43 0.94
N SER A 164 14.72 1.26 -0.03
CA SER A 164 16.09 1.80 -0.04
C SER A 164 16.28 2.78 1.12
N GLY A 165 17.48 2.90 1.67
CA GLY A 165 17.77 3.88 2.72
C GLY A 165 17.39 5.32 2.32
N GLY A 166 17.53 5.68 1.03
CA GLY A 166 17.11 6.99 0.53
C GLY A 166 15.60 7.21 0.54
N GLU A 167 14.82 6.17 0.26
CA GLU A 167 13.35 6.20 0.31
C GLU A 167 12.84 6.33 1.75
N ALA A 168 13.44 5.59 2.68
CA ALA A 168 13.14 5.74 4.11
C ALA A 168 13.45 7.17 4.61
N LEU A 169 14.60 7.73 4.22
CA LEU A 169 14.97 9.11 4.58
C LEU A 169 13.99 10.15 4.03
N VAL A 170 13.59 10.02 2.76
CA VAL A 170 12.58 10.90 2.15
C VAL A 170 11.24 10.77 2.85
N ALA A 171 10.81 9.54 3.13
CA ALA A 171 9.57 9.29 3.86
C ALA A 171 9.60 9.95 5.24
N THR A 172 10.67 9.77 6.00
CA THR A 172 10.80 10.40 7.32
C THR A 172 10.81 11.93 7.22
N GLY A 173 11.50 12.51 6.23
CA GLY A 173 11.46 13.96 5.99
C GLY A 173 10.07 14.48 5.65
N LEU A 174 9.31 13.75 4.82
CA LEU A 174 7.94 14.11 4.46
C LEU A 174 6.99 13.99 5.66
N ALA A 175 7.13 12.93 6.47
CA ALA A 175 6.36 12.76 7.70
C ALA A 175 6.63 13.90 8.70
N ALA A 176 7.91 14.28 8.86
CA ALA A 176 8.29 15.42 9.69
C ALA A 176 7.69 16.73 9.16
N ALA A 177 7.68 16.95 7.84
CA ALA A 177 7.08 18.14 7.24
C ALA A 177 5.57 18.23 7.50
N TYR A 178 4.85 17.11 7.43
CA TYR A 178 3.42 17.05 7.76
C TYR A 178 3.14 17.36 9.25
N LEU A 179 3.97 16.84 10.15
CA LEU A 179 3.86 17.12 11.59
C LEU A 179 4.20 18.58 11.90
N ASP A 180 5.20 19.15 11.24
CA ASP A 180 5.58 20.54 11.40
C ASP A 180 4.48 21.48 10.88
N LEU A 181 3.88 21.15 9.74
CA LEU A 181 2.72 21.88 9.21
C LEU A 181 1.54 21.83 10.19
N LEU A 182 1.24 20.66 10.76
CA LEU A 182 0.20 20.54 11.78
C LEU A 182 0.49 21.42 12.99
N ALA A 183 1.73 21.42 13.48
CA ALA A 183 2.12 22.22 14.62
C ALA A 183 1.98 23.71 14.31
N ALA A 184 2.46 24.16 13.15
CA ALA A 184 2.38 25.54 12.72
C ALA A 184 0.94 26.04 12.54
N THR A 185 0.02 25.17 12.09
CA THR A 185 -1.38 25.56 11.85
C THR A 185 -2.27 25.35 13.07
N ALA A 186 -2.30 24.14 13.65
CA ALA A 186 -3.31 23.72 14.62
C ALA A 186 -2.84 23.87 16.08
N LEU A 187 -1.52 23.94 16.32
CA LEU A 187 -0.98 24.03 17.68
C LEU A 187 -0.50 25.44 18.04
N TYR A 188 0.00 26.19 17.05
CA TYR A 188 0.59 27.52 17.26
C TYR A 188 -0.13 28.66 16.52
N ASP A 189 -1.13 28.36 15.68
CA ASP A 189 -1.89 29.35 14.90
C ASP A 189 -1.02 30.32 14.08
N PHE A 190 0.20 29.92 13.71
CA PHE A 190 1.09 30.73 12.88
C PHE A 190 0.59 30.86 11.44
N ILE A 191 -0.13 29.85 10.97
CA ILE A 191 -0.62 29.74 9.60
C ILE A 191 -2.14 29.55 9.64
N PRO A 192 -2.92 30.39 8.93
CA PRO A 192 -4.36 30.23 8.84
C PRO A 192 -4.75 28.85 8.26
N ALA A 193 -5.85 28.28 8.73
CA ALA A 193 -6.31 26.94 8.34
C ALA A 193 -6.36 26.72 6.81
N THR A 194 -6.86 27.69 6.04
CA THR A 194 -6.92 27.60 4.58
C THR A 194 -5.53 27.49 3.94
N ALA A 195 -4.56 28.27 4.42
CA ALA A 195 -3.19 28.19 3.95
C ALA A 195 -2.54 26.86 4.36
N GLY A 196 -2.86 26.36 5.56
CA GLY A 196 -2.46 25.03 6.02
C GLY A 196 -2.93 23.90 5.10
N LEU A 197 -4.20 23.90 4.71
CA LEU A 197 -4.76 22.93 3.77
C LEU A 197 -4.12 23.02 2.38
N VAL A 198 -3.86 24.23 1.88
CA VAL A 198 -3.16 24.43 0.60
C VAL A 198 -1.75 23.85 0.65
N LEU A 199 -0.99 24.13 1.71
CA LEU A 199 0.35 23.58 1.91
C LEU A 199 0.34 22.05 2.05
N ALA A 200 -0.65 21.49 2.77
CA ALA A 200 -0.83 20.04 2.87
C ALA A 200 -1.10 19.42 1.49
N GLY A 201 -1.93 20.06 0.67
CA GLY A 201 -2.21 19.64 -0.70
C GLY A 201 -0.97 19.68 -1.60
N LEU A 202 -0.14 20.72 -1.49
CA LEU A 202 1.12 20.83 -2.22
C LEU A 202 2.13 19.76 -1.79
N LEU A 203 2.24 19.48 -0.49
CA LEU A 203 3.07 18.38 0.04
C LEU A 203 2.59 17.03 -0.48
N SER A 204 1.28 16.75 -0.45
CA SER A 204 0.69 15.52 -1.00
C SER A 204 0.94 15.39 -2.49
N ALA A 205 0.70 16.45 -3.27
CA ALA A 205 0.92 16.44 -4.71
C ALA A 205 2.39 16.15 -5.05
N GLY A 206 3.33 16.82 -4.37
CA GLY A 206 4.76 16.57 -4.53
C GLY A 206 5.15 15.12 -4.16
N ALA A 207 4.60 14.60 -3.07
CA ALA A 207 4.82 13.23 -2.63
C ALA A 207 4.26 12.20 -3.60
N PHE A 208 3.07 12.41 -4.18
CA PHE A 208 2.51 11.55 -5.22
C PHE A 208 3.35 11.55 -6.50
N VAL A 209 3.82 12.72 -6.94
CA VAL A 209 4.73 12.82 -8.09
C VAL A 209 6.02 12.05 -7.83
N LEU A 210 6.57 12.15 -6.62
CA LEU A 210 7.77 11.43 -6.24
C LEU A 210 7.55 9.92 -6.12
N ALA A 211 6.44 9.50 -5.50
CA ALA A 211 6.03 8.12 -5.40
C ALA A 211 5.92 7.47 -6.78
N ARG A 212 5.31 8.16 -7.74
CA ARG A 212 5.17 7.70 -9.12
C ARG A 212 6.51 7.64 -9.87
N ARG A 213 7.43 8.57 -9.61
CA ARG A 213 8.77 8.54 -10.21
C ARG A 213 9.63 7.41 -9.66
N TRP A 214 9.42 7.01 -8.42
CA TRP A 214 10.25 6.01 -7.73
C TRP A 214 9.60 4.63 -7.61
N ASP A 215 8.37 4.51 -8.11
CA ASP A 215 7.54 3.32 -8.00
C ASP A 215 7.47 2.80 -6.54
N SER A 216 7.18 3.72 -5.62
CA SER A 216 7.20 3.48 -4.17
C SER A 216 5.81 3.59 -3.57
N GLU A 217 5.28 2.44 -3.14
CA GLU A 217 4.01 2.34 -2.41
C GLU A 217 4.06 3.08 -1.07
N LEU A 218 5.20 3.05 -0.37
CA LEU A 218 5.38 3.72 0.92
C LEU A 218 5.20 5.24 0.78
N LEU A 219 5.83 5.86 -0.23
CA LEU A 219 5.69 7.29 -0.46
C LEU A 219 4.28 7.67 -0.87
N ALA A 220 3.58 6.79 -1.59
CA ALA A 220 2.20 7.02 -1.97
C ALA A 220 1.26 6.98 -0.76
N VAL A 221 1.42 5.98 0.12
CA VAL A 221 0.68 5.91 1.39
C VAL A 221 0.92 7.17 2.22
N LEU A 222 2.18 7.62 2.29
CA LEU A 222 2.56 8.81 3.03
C LEU A 222 2.09 10.12 2.37
N ALA A 223 1.80 10.11 1.07
CA ALA A 223 1.19 11.25 0.39
C ALA A 223 -0.30 11.41 0.76
N ALA A 224 -1.00 10.31 0.99
CA ALA A 224 -2.44 10.29 1.25
C ALA A 224 -2.81 10.31 2.74
N ALA A 225 -2.29 9.36 3.52
CA ALA A 225 -2.77 9.08 4.87
C ALA A 225 -2.54 10.24 5.86
N PRO A 226 -1.32 10.84 5.95
CA PRO A 226 -1.10 12.00 6.80
C PRO A 226 -2.02 13.16 6.43
N ALA A 227 -2.14 13.50 5.14
CA ALA A 227 -2.97 14.62 4.70
C ALA A 227 -4.47 14.41 5.01
N LEU A 228 -4.97 13.18 4.93
CA LEU A 228 -6.33 12.82 5.36
C LEU A 228 -6.54 13.04 6.86
N VAL A 229 -5.58 12.65 7.70
CA VAL A 229 -5.65 12.82 9.16
C VAL A 229 -5.48 14.27 9.56
N LEU A 230 -4.62 15.01 8.86
CA LEU A 230 -4.35 16.42 9.12
C LEU A 230 -5.54 17.32 8.79
N ALA A 231 -6.26 17.04 7.71
CA ALA A 231 -7.35 17.90 7.26
C ALA A 231 -8.34 18.30 8.38
N PRO A 232 -8.96 17.37 9.14
CA PRO A 232 -9.88 17.72 10.22
C PRO A 232 -9.20 18.39 11.41
N MET A 233 -7.92 18.11 11.66
CA MET A 233 -7.16 18.73 12.75
C MET A 233 -6.82 20.20 12.43
N VAL A 234 -6.56 20.51 11.16
CA VAL A 234 -6.17 21.86 10.70
C VAL A 234 -7.38 22.74 10.44
N GLY A 235 -8.39 22.22 9.74
CA GLY A 235 -9.55 23.00 9.31
C GLY A 235 -10.78 22.87 10.19
N GLY A 236 -10.78 21.96 11.17
CA GLY A 236 -11.96 21.62 11.96
C GLY A 236 -12.91 20.65 11.25
N LEU A 237 -13.76 19.98 12.04
CA LEU A 237 -14.77 19.02 11.58
C LEU A 237 -16.05 19.69 11.06
N ASP A 238 -16.17 21.00 11.19
CA ASP A 238 -17.34 21.81 10.83
C ASP A 238 -17.04 22.77 9.67
N SER A 239 -15.84 22.69 9.08
CA SER A 239 -15.42 23.55 7.98
C SER A 239 -15.58 22.89 6.61
N LEU A 240 -16.22 23.61 5.69
CA LEU A 240 -16.43 23.17 4.30
C LEU A 240 -15.09 23.00 3.56
N SER A 241 -14.08 23.78 3.96
CA SER A 241 -12.73 23.73 3.37
C SER A 241 -12.06 22.38 3.64
N THR A 242 -12.21 21.85 4.86
CA THR A 242 -11.70 20.52 5.26
C THR A 242 -12.28 19.43 4.37
N TYR A 243 -13.61 19.43 4.21
CA TYR A 243 -14.30 18.39 3.46
C TYR A 243 -14.03 18.48 1.96
N SER A 244 -13.96 19.69 1.41
CA SER A 244 -13.58 19.90 0.01
C SER A 244 -12.14 19.45 -0.24
N PHE A 245 -11.22 19.74 0.68
CA PHE A 245 -9.85 19.26 0.61
C PHE A 245 -9.77 17.74 0.63
N VAL A 246 -10.47 17.07 1.55
CA VAL A 246 -10.53 15.60 1.62
C VAL A 246 -11.10 15.01 0.32
N ALA A 247 -12.18 15.60 -0.21
CA ALA A 247 -12.77 15.18 -1.49
C ALA A 247 -11.76 15.29 -2.65
N ILE A 248 -11.10 16.44 -2.79
CA ILE A 248 -10.08 16.68 -3.83
C ILE A 248 -8.90 15.74 -3.65
N LEU A 249 -8.42 15.53 -2.42
CA LEU A 249 -7.31 14.64 -2.12
C LEU A 249 -7.65 13.18 -2.45
N LEU A 250 -8.87 12.74 -2.14
CA LEU A 250 -9.37 11.44 -2.56
C LEU A 250 -9.32 11.36 -4.08
N VAL A 251 -10.06 12.20 -4.80
CA VAL A 251 -10.10 12.15 -6.28
C VAL A 251 -8.70 12.24 -6.90
N GLY A 252 -7.84 13.13 -6.41
CA GLY A 252 -6.46 13.30 -6.89
C GLY A 252 -5.57 12.08 -6.63
N SER A 253 -5.66 11.48 -5.44
CA SER A 253 -4.93 10.23 -5.13
C SER A 253 -5.40 9.05 -5.99
N ALA A 254 -6.65 9.08 -6.45
CA ALA A 254 -7.21 8.13 -7.41
C ALA A 254 -6.54 8.26 -8.78
N LEU A 255 -6.40 9.49 -9.26
CA LEU A 255 -5.72 9.78 -10.53
C LEU A 255 -4.22 9.48 -10.46
N ALA A 256 -3.61 9.64 -9.28
CA ALA A 256 -2.21 9.26 -9.06
C ALA A 256 -1.96 7.75 -9.21
N HIS A 257 -3.01 6.92 -9.09
CA HIS A 257 -2.97 5.45 -9.16
C HIS A 257 -2.90 4.90 -10.59
N LEU A 258 -3.13 5.72 -11.64
CA LEU A 258 -3.17 5.23 -13.02
C LEU A 258 -1.90 4.46 -13.41
N GLY A 259 -2.04 3.14 -13.50
CA GLY A 259 -1.02 2.20 -14.00
C GLY A 259 -0.11 1.56 -12.95
N GLN A 260 -0.45 1.58 -11.64
CA GLN A 260 0.37 0.99 -10.57
C GLN A 260 -0.45 0.12 -9.60
N GLU A 261 0.11 -0.99 -9.10
CA GLU A 261 -0.62 -1.97 -8.28
C GLU A 261 -0.42 -1.82 -6.76
N TRP A 262 -0.70 -0.65 -6.18
CA TRP A 262 -0.39 -0.36 -4.76
C TRP A 262 -1.56 -0.65 -3.81
N ARG A 263 -1.57 -1.85 -3.22
CA ARG A 263 -2.62 -2.36 -2.31
C ARG A 263 -2.76 -1.57 -1.01
N TRP A 264 -1.65 -1.17 -0.39
CA TRP A 264 -1.62 -0.46 0.88
C TRP A 264 -2.08 0.99 0.75
N LEU A 265 -1.81 1.65 -0.38
CA LEU A 265 -2.38 2.96 -0.66
C LEU A 265 -3.91 2.90 -0.69
N TYR A 266 -4.45 1.81 -1.23
CA TYR A 266 -5.89 1.57 -1.27
C TYR A 266 -6.52 1.56 0.12
N ALA A 267 -5.96 0.75 1.03
CA ALA A 267 -6.39 0.68 2.42
C ALA A 267 -6.21 2.03 3.14
N ALA A 268 -5.05 2.66 2.95
CA ALA A 268 -4.69 3.94 3.57
C ALA A 268 -5.62 5.09 3.14
N ARG A 269 -6.25 4.98 1.97
CA ARG A 269 -7.16 5.98 1.44
C ARG A 269 -8.62 5.69 1.82
N VAL A 270 -9.07 4.46 1.60
CA VAL A 270 -10.49 4.08 1.73
C VAL A 270 -10.92 4.12 3.18
N VAL A 271 -10.12 3.59 4.10
CA VAL A 271 -10.53 3.48 5.51
C VAL A 271 -10.68 4.86 6.15
N PRO A 272 -9.67 5.76 6.13
CA PRO A 272 -9.81 7.08 6.75
C PRO A 272 -10.78 7.98 5.99
N GLY A 273 -10.75 7.94 4.65
CA GLY A 273 -11.64 8.76 3.82
C GLY A 273 -13.11 8.47 4.08
N THR A 274 -13.49 7.20 4.18
CA THR A 274 -14.88 6.80 4.43
C THR A 274 -15.36 7.25 5.80
N VAL A 275 -14.53 7.09 6.84
CA VAL A 275 -14.87 7.51 8.20
C VAL A 275 -15.09 9.02 8.27
N ILE A 276 -14.20 9.82 7.66
CA ILE A 276 -14.30 11.29 7.65
C ILE A 276 -15.55 11.74 6.89
N LEU A 277 -15.80 11.17 5.71
CA LEU A 277 -16.99 11.51 4.91
C LEU A 277 -18.29 11.05 5.57
N LEU A 278 -18.29 9.94 6.31
CA LEU A 278 -19.46 9.51 7.08
C LEU A 278 -19.76 10.47 8.23
N GLY A 279 -18.72 10.96 8.91
CA GLY A 279 -18.85 12.05 9.88
C GLY A 279 -19.47 13.30 9.26
N PHE A 280 -19.07 13.66 8.03
CA PHE A 280 -19.67 14.76 7.27
C PHE A 280 -21.16 14.54 6.99
N ALA A 281 -21.52 13.33 6.54
CA ALA A 281 -22.89 12.99 6.18
C ALA A 281 -23.86 13.04 7.37
N VAL A 282 -23.39 12.72 8.58
CA VAL A 282 -24.23 12.63 9.79
C VAL A 282 -24.23 13.93 10.61
N GLY A 283 -23.07 14.59 10.73
CA GLY A 283 -22.85 15.66 11.70
C GLY A 283 -22.88 17.08 11.15
N TRP A 284 -23.05 17.29 9.85
CA TRP A 284 -22.90 18.62 9.25
C TRP A 284 -24.04 19.58 9.63
N PRO A 285 -23.72 20.76 10.22
CA PRO A 285 -24.73 21.74 10.65
C PRO A 285 -25.19 22.69 9.54
N GLY A 286 -24.46 22.81 8.43
CA GLY A 286 -24.77 23.74 7.33
C GLY A 286 -25.75 23.20 6.29
N GLU A 287 -25.80 23.85 5.12
CA GLU A 287 -26.71 23.46 4.04
C GLU A 287 -26.44 22.04 3.52
N ARG A 288 -27.48 21.20 3.58
CA ARG A 288 -27.40 19.78 3.19
C ARG A 288 -27.13 19.57 1.70
N SER A 289 -27.57 20.50 0.84
CA SER A 289 -27.31 20.49 -0.61
C SER A 289 -25.80 20.50 -0.93
N THR A 290 -25.03 21.30 -0.19
CA THR A 290 -23.58 21.41 -0.35
C THR A 290 -22.89 20.10 0.02
N VAL A 291 -23.29 19.47 1.14
CA VAL A 291 -22.75 18.17 1.59
C VAL A 291 -22.98 17.10 0.55
N ILE A 292 -24.22 16.99 0.05
CA ILE A 292 -24.60 15.98 -0.94
C ILE A 292 -23.82 16.20 -2.25
N THR A 293 -23.62 17.45 -2.66
CA THR A 293 -22.84 17.76 -3.87
C THR A 293 -21.39 17.31 -3.72
N VAL A 294 -20.73 17.63 -2.60
CA VAL A 294 -19.34 17.21 -2.34
C VAL A 294 -19.23 15.68 -2.28
N LEU A 295 -20.16 15.01 -1.60
CA LEU A 295 -20.18 13.54 -1.52
C LEU A 295 -20.45 12.91 -2.89
N ALA A 296 -21.37 13.45 -3.68
CA ALA A 296 -21.68 12.96 -5.01
C ALA A 296 -20.49 13.11 -5.96
N VAL A 297 -19.83 14.28 -5.97
CA VAL A 297 -18.62 14.52 -6.76
C VAL A 297 -17.50 13.56 -6.35
N THR A 298 -17.33 13.31 -5.05
CA THR A 298 -16.32 12.37 -4.55
C THR A 298 -16.62 10.94 -5.00
N ALA A 299 -17.87 10.50 -4.90
CA ALA A 299 -18.30 9.16 -5.30
C ALA A 299 -18.17 8.96 -6.82
N VAL A 300 -18.58 9.95 -7.63
CA VAL A 300 -18.39 9.94 -9.09
C VAL A 300 -16.91 9.91 -9.45
N GLY A 301 -16.09 10.75 -8.81
CA GLY A 301 -14.65 10.77 -9.03
C GLY A 301 -13.99 9.44 -8.68
N MET A 302 -14.47 8.73 -7.65
CA MET A 302 -13.95 7.41 -7.30
C MET A 302 -14.36 6.32 -8.29
N VAL A 303 -15.59 6.36 -8.80
CA VAL A 303 -16.03 5.47 -9.87
C VAL A 303 -15.18 5.69 -11.13
N LEU A 304 -15.03 6.94 -11.58
CA LEU A 304 -14.24 7.28 -12.77
C LEU A 304 -12.77 6.86 -12.64
N ALA A 305 -12.16 7.08 -11.48
CA ALA A 305 -10.79 6.63 -11.25
C ALA A 305 -10.67 5.09 -11.29
N GLY A 306 -11.66 4.37 -10.77
CA GLY A 306 -11.72 2.91 -10.88
C GLY A 306 -11.81 2.42 -12.32
N VAL A 307 -12.43 3.17 -13.24
CA VAL A 307 -12.48 2.85 -14.68
C VAL A 307 -11.10 2.95 -15.33
N THR A 308 -10.30 3.92 -14.89
CA THR A 308 -8.94 4.12 -15.40
C THR A 308 -7.93 3.10 -14.87
N GLU A 309 -8.34 2.26 -13.90
CA GLU A 309 -7.54 1.19 -13.32
C GLU A 309 -7.51 -0.04 -14.27
N GLN A 310 -6.42 -0.21 -15.01
CA GLN A 310 -6.32 -1.26 -16.04
C GLN A 310 -5.78 -2.61 -15.51
N SER A 311 -5.37 -2.70 -14.23
CA SER A 311 -4.79 -3.92 -13.68
C SER A 311 -5.84 -4.99 -13.36
N ARG A 312 -5.66 -6.18 -13.93
CA ARG A 312 -6.47 -7.38 -13.62
C ARG A 312 -6.24 -7.94 -12.22
N ARG A 313 -5.12 -7.64 -11.55
CA ARG A 313 -4.77 -8.20 -10.22
C ARG A 313 -5.55 -7.55 -9.08
N LEU A 314 -6.09 -6.35 -9.28
CA LEU A 314 -6.77 -5.55 -8.25
C LEU A 314 -8.26 -5.35 -8.53
N ALA A 315 -8.87 -6.15 -9.41
CA ALA A 315 -10.22 -5.92 -9.96
C ALA A 315 -11.35 -5.69 -8.94
N HIS A 316 -11.22 -6.19 -7.70
CA HIS A 316 -12.22 -6.02 -6.64
C HIS A 316 -12.01 -4.76 -5.79
N LEU A 317 -10.80 -4.20 -5.74
CA LEU A 317 -10.52 -2.97 -4.99
C LEU A 317 -11.29 -1.73 -5.49
N PRO A 318 -11.37 -1.41 -6.81
CA PRO A 318 -12.17 -0.29 -7.31
C PRO A 318 -13.63 -0.36 -6.86
N LEU A 319 -14.20 -1.56 -6.83
CA LEU A 319 -15.53 -1.80 -6.29
C LEU A 319 -15.63 -1.41 -4.81
N TYR A 320 -14.70 -1.85 -3.97
CA TYR A 320 -14.73 -1.53 -2.53
C TYR A 320 -14.64 -0.02 -2.26
N ALA A 321 -13.82 0.73 -2.99
CA ALA A 321 -13.76 2.17 -2.77
C ALA A 321 -14.96 2.92 -3.33
N ALA A 322 -15.53 2.48 -4.46
CA ALA A 322 -16.77 3.05 -4.96
C ALA A 322 -17.90 2.86 -3.95
N LEU A 323 -18.03 1.65 -3.38
CA LEU A 323 -19.00 1.36 -2.32
C LEU A 323 -18.71 2.16 -1.04
N ALA A 324 -17.44 2.28 -0.66
CA ALA A 324 -17.05 3.03 0.53
C ALA A 324 -17.30 4.54 0.39
N ALA A 325 -17.11 5.12 -0.80
CA ALA A 325 -17.48 6.51 -1.09
C ALA A 325 -19.01 6.72 -1.18
N ALA A 326 -19.75 5.69 -1.57
CA ALA A 326 -21.20 5.76 -1.70
C ALA A 326 -21.95 5.66 -0.37
N LEU A 327 -21.39 4.98 0.62
CA LEU A 327 -22.03 4.81 1.92
C LEU A 327 -22.31 6.16 2.61
N PRO A 328 -21.35 7.11 2.71
CA PRO A 328 -21.64 8.47 3.18
C PRO A 328 -22.70 9.19 2.35
N LEU A 329 -22.68 9.06 1.03
CA LEU A 329 -23.66 9.69 0.14
C LEU A 329 -25.08 9.17 0.40
N ALA A 330 -25.24 7.84 0.52
CA ALA A 330 -26.52 7.22 0.81
C ALA A 330 -27.05 7.65 2.19
N VAL A 331 -26.18 7.74 3.20
CA VAL A 331 -26.53 8.23 4.54
C VAL A 331 -26.95 9.70 4.49
N ALA A 332 -26.23 10.55 3.75
CA ALA A 332 -26.59 11.96 3.62
C ALA A 332 -27.97 12.15 2.96
N VAL A 333 -28.24 11.40 1.88
CA VAL A 333 -29.52 11.45 1.17
C VAL A 333 -30.66 10.89 2.03
N ALA A 334 -30.44 9.79 2.76
CA ALA A 334 -31.44 9.19 3.64
C ALA A 334 -31.85 10.09 4.82
N ASN A 335 -30.97 11.01 5.25
CA ASN A 335 -31.26 11.97 6.31
C ASN A 335 -32.00 13.22 5.83
N LEU A 336 -32.25 13.38 4.53
CA LEU A 336 -33.04 14.49 4.00
C LEU A 336 -34.50 14.39 4.45
N ARG A 337 -35.04 15.48 4.99
CA ARG A 337 -36.47 15.59 5.35
C ARG A 337 -37.32 16.19 4.25
N THR A 338 -36.71 16.98 3.38
CA THR A 338 -37.34 17.70 2.27
C THR A 338 -36.57 17.34 0.99
N ASP A 339 -37.28 17.18 -0.13
CA ASP A 339 -36.73 16.86 -1.47
C ASP A 339 -35.96 15.54 -1.59
N GLN A 340 -36.02 14.66 -0.58
CA GLN A 340 -35.36 13.35 -0.56
C GLN A 340 -35.63 12.56 -1.84
N LEU A 341 -36.89 12.52 -2.28
CA LEU A 341 -37.30 11.80 -3.47
C LEU A 341 -36.63 12.34 -4.74
N VAL A 342 -36.64 13.66 -4.93
CA VAL A 342 -36.08 14.31 -6.13
C VAL A 342 -34.56 14.12 -6.18
N VAL A 343 -33.89 14.33 -5.05
CA VAL A 343 -32.42 14.19 -4.95
C VAL A 343 -31.99 12.73 -5.13
N ALA A 344 -32.65 11.79 -4.44
CA ALA A 344 -32.33 10.37 -4.53
C ALA A 344 -32.59 9.81 -5.95
N ALA A 345 -33.70 10.19 -6.59
CA ALA A 345 -34.01 9.78 -7.95
C ALA A 345 -33.01 10.35 -8.97
N SER A 346 -32.65 11.63 -8.83
CA SER A 346 -31.69 12.28 -9.72
C SER A 346 -30.29 11.65 -9.62
N LEU A 347 -29.81 11.41 -8.40
CA LEU A 347 -28.51 10.75 -8.18
C LEU A 347 -28.55 9.28 -8.62
N SER A 348 -29.66 8.57 -8.39
CA SER A 348 -29.85 7.21 -8.90
C SER A 348 -29.73 7.18 -10.42
N GLY A 349 -30.45 8.06 -11.14
CA GLY A 349 -30.36 8.18 -12.58
C GLY A 349 -28.94 8.50 -13.06
N LEU A 350 -28.23 9.39 -12.37
CA LEU A 350 -26.84 9.72 -12.69
C LEU A 350 -25.89 8.52 -12.52
N PHE A 351 -25.98 7.79 -11.40
CA PHE A 351 -25.13 6.62 -11.15
C PHE A 351 -25.49 5.45 -12.06
N LEU A 352 -26.76 5.25 -12.40
CA LEU A 352 -27.20 4.25 -13.37
C LEU A 352 -26.75 4.60 -14.80
N ALA A 353 -26.81 5.87 -15.19
CA ALA A 353 -26.28 6.32 -16.48
C ALA A 353 -24.76 6.17 -16.56
N LEU A 354 -24.04 6.49 -15.48
CA LEU A 354 -22.60 6.21 -15.37
C LEU A 354 -22.34 4.69 -15.41
N ALA A 355 -23.22 3.93 -14.75
CA ALA A 355 -23.33 2.48 -14.81
C ALA A 355 -23.95 1.94 -16.12
N ALA A 356 -24.19 2.77 -17.14
CA ALA A 356 -24.59 2.37 -18.49
C ALA A 356 -23.60 2.91 -19.55
N LEU A 357 -22.79 3.91 -19.17
CA LEU A 357 -21.68 4.42 -19.94
C LEU A 357 -20.43 3.53 -19.79
N VAL A 358 -20.00 3.26 -18.57
CA VAL A 358 -18.71 2.61 -18.30
C VAL A 358 -18.53 1.22 -18.95
N HIS A 359 -19.46 0.27 -18.91
CA HIS A 359 -19.40 -1.00 -19.66
C HIS A 359 -19.71 -0.91 -21.12
N SER A 360 -20.41 0.11 -21.63
CA SER A 360 -20.37 0.36 -23.08
C SER A 360 -18.93 0.66 -23.55
N LEU A 361 -18.11 1.27 -22.68
CA LEU A 361 -16.70 1.53 -22.91
C LEU A 361 -15.81 0.32 -22.58
N THR A 362 -16.13 -0.42 -21.51
CA THR A 362 -15.37 -1.61 -21.09
C THR A 362 -15.51 -2.76 -22.10
N ASP A 363 -16.68 -2.98 -22.69
CA ASP A 363 -16.92 -4.00 -23.72
C ASP A 363 -16.03 -3.84 -24.96
N ARG A 364 -15.51 -2.64 -25.20
CA ARG A 364 -14.75 -2.31 -26.42
C ARG A 364 -13.25 -2.12 -26.18
N ALA A 365 -12.79 -1.88 -24.94
CA ALA A 365 -11.40 -1.44 -24.72
C ALA A 365 -10.74 -1.78 -23.36
N PHE A 366 -11.46 -2.18 -22.30
CA PHE A 366 -10.88 -2.24 -20.94
C PHE A 366 -11.15 -3.57 -20.19
N ALA A 367 -10.23 -3.95 -19.30
CA ALA A 367 -10.12 -5.31 -18.77
C ALA A 367 -10.91 -5.62 -17.47
N SER A 368 -11.61 -4.66 -16.87
CA SER A 368 -12.22 -4.81 -15.52
C SER A 368 -13.75 -4.69 -15.56
N ALA A 369 -14.45 -5.81 -15.68
CA ALA A 369 -15.92 -5.89 -15.69
C ALA A 369 -16.59 -5.46 -14.36
N TRP A 370 -15.84 -5.40 -13.26
CA TRP A 370 -16.38 -5.20 -11.91
C TRP A 370 -16.61 -3.73 -11.52
N VAL A 371 -16.06 -2.78 -12.27
CA VAL A 371 -16.20 -1.34 -11.96
C VAL A 371 -17.64 -0.87 -12.18
N TRP A 372 -18.34 -1.43 -13.18
CA TRP A 372 -19.73 -1.08 -13.44
C TRP A 372 -20.69 -1.54 -12.35
N VAL A 373 -20.39 -2.69 -11.76
CA VAL A 373 -21.15 -3.23 -10.64
C VAL A 373 -21.16 -2.24 -9.47
N GLY A 374 -20.05 -1.54 -9.23
CA GLY A 374 -19.99 -0.49 -8.20
C GLY A 374 -21.00 0.63 -8.45
N ALA A 375 -20.95 1.26 -9.62
CA ALA A 375 -21.88 2.34 -9.96
C ALA A 375 -23.35 1.86 -9.98
N LEU A 376 -23.60 0.63 -10.45
CA LEU A 376 -24.91 0.00 -10.48
C LEU A 376 -25.48 -0.20 -9.07
N VAL A 377 -24.68 -0.73 -8.14
CA VAL A 377 -25.09 -0.94 -6.74
C VAL A 377 -25.42 0.40 -6.09
N ILE A 378 -24.61 1.43 -6.32
CA ILE A 378 -24.84 2.78 -5.79
C ILE A 378 -26.15 3.35 -6.33
N GLY A 379 -26.36 3.29 -7.64
CA GLY A 379 -27.59 3.73 -8.29
C GLY A 379 -28.82 3.00 -7.77
N THR A 380 -28.69 1.70 -7.50
CA THR A 380 -29.77 0.86 -6.94
C THR A 380 -30.11 1.24 -5.50
N VAL A 381 -29.10 1.44 -4.65
CA VAL A 381 -29.32 1.86 -3.25
C VAL A 381 -30.02 3.21 -3.21
N LEU A 382 -29.61 4.17 -4.04
CA LEU A 382 -30.26 5.47 -4.15
C LEU A 382 -31.68 5.36 -4.70
N LEU A 383 -31.94 4.44 -5.63
CA LEU A 383 -33.30 4.16 -6.13
C LEU A 383 -34.21 3.63 -5.02
N ILE A 384 -33.69 2.74 -4.18
CA ILE A 384 -34.42 2.20 -3.02
C ILE A 384 -34.75 3.32 -2.05
N ILE A 385 -33.78 4.19 -1.73
CA ILE A 385 -34.01 5.36 -0.88
C ILE A 385 -35.08 6.28 -1.48
N ALA A 386 -35.03 6.52 -2.79
CA ALA A 386 -36.05 7.29 -3.51
C ALA A 386 -37.44 6.65 -3.38
N ALA A 387 -37.52 5.32 -3.52
CA ALA A 387 -38.77 4.56 -3.43
C ALA A 387 -39.41 4.67 -2.03
N PHE A 388 -38.62 4.59 -0.96
CA PHE A 388 -39.10 4.76 0.41
C PHE A 388 -39.52 6.20 0.74
N ALA A 389 -39.07 7.19 -0.03
CA ALA A 389 -39.47 8.59 0.13
C ALA A 389 -40.84 8.90 -0.52
N LEU A 390 -41.48 7.93 -1.20
CA LEU A 390 -42.82 8.15 -1.76
C LEU A 390 -43.88 8.23 -0.65
N PRO A 391 -44.86 9.14 -0.77
CA PRO A 391 -45.92 9.31 0.23
C PRO A 391 -46.91 8.14 0.30
N THR A 392 -46.90 7.22 -0.67
CA THR A 392 -47.83 6.09 -0.76
C THR A 392 -47.10 4.75 -0.89
N ALA A 393 -47.28 3.88 0.11
CA ALA A 393 -46.75 2.52 0.14
C ALA A 393 -47.02 1.67 -1.12
N PRO A 394 -48.21 1.69 -1.76
CA PRO A 394 -48.43 0.90 -2.97
C PRO A 394 -47.61 1.42 -4.17
N VAL A 395 -47.35 2.71 -4.27
CA VAL A 395 -46.58 3.30 -5.38
C VAL A 395 -45.08 3.03 -5.21
N ALA A 396 -44.58 3.03 -3.97
CA ALA A 396 -43.22 2.57 -3.67
C ALA A 396 -43.03 1.10 -4.09
N GLY A 397 -44.00 0.24 -3.79
CA GLY A 397 -43.99 -1.16 -4.18
C GLY A 397 -43.99 -1.39 -5.69
N THR A 398 -44.78 -0.63 -6.45
CA THR A 398 -44.81 -0.75 -7.92
C THR A 398 -43.52 -0.24 -8.56
N VAL A 399 -42.94 0.87 -8.09
CA VAL A 399 -41.65 1.37 -8.59
C VAL A 399 -40.53 0.37 -8.35
N LEU A 400 -40.48 -0.26 -7.17
CA LEU A 400 -39.49 -1.31 -6.87
C LEU A 400 -39.71 -2.58 -7.71
N ALA A 401 -40.97 -2.95 -7.98
CA ALA A 401 -41.30 -4.08 -8.85
C ALA A 401 -40.95 -3.82 -10.33
N VAL A 402 -41.14 -2.59 -10.81
CA VAL A 402 -40.75 -2.17 -12.16
C VAL A 402 -39.23 -2.14 -12.29
N ALA A 403 -38.53 -1.60 -11.29
CA ALA A 403 -37.08 -1.57 -11.24
C ALA A 403 -36.48 -2.99 -11.21
N SER A 404 -37.01 -3.88 -10.37
CA SER A 404 -36.56 -5.28 -10.32
C SER A 404 -36.86 -6.02 -11.62
N GLY A 405 -38.01 -5.76 -12.25
CA GLY A 405 -38.35 -6.28 -13.58
C GLY A 405 -37.36 -5.83 -14.66
N ALA A 406 -36.98 -4.55 -14.66
CA ALA A 406 -35.97 -4.01 -15.58
C ALA A 406 -34.59 -4.66 -15.37
N TYR A 407 -34.17 -4.85 -14.11
CA TYR A 407 -32.92 -5.55 -13.80
C TYR A 407 -32.93 -7.00 -14.28
N LEU A 408 -34.05 -7.72 -14.09
CA LEU A 408 -34.18 -9.10 -14.55
C LEU A 408 -34.16 -9.20 -16.07
N LEU A 409 -34.83 -8.28 -16.78
CA LEU A 409 -34.81 -8.21 -18.24
C LEU A 409 -33.39 -7.99 -18.78
N VAL A 410 -32.65 -7.03 -18.21
CA VAL A 410 -31.26 -6.78 -18.61
C VAL A 410 -30.36 -7.99 -18.31
N SER A 411 -30.56 -8.64 -17.16
CA SER A 411 -29.80 -9.85 -16.81
C SER A 411 -30.12 -11.05 -17.71
N ALA A 412 -31.37 -11.15 -18.18
CA ALA A 412 -31.79 -12.20 -19.11
C ALA A 412 -31.23 -11.94 -20.52
N TRP A 413 -31.30 -10.69 -20.99
CA TRP A 413 -30.76 -10.28 -22.29
C TRP A 413 -29.26 -10.57 -22.42
N THR A 414 -28.46 -10.13 -21.44
CA THR A 414 -27.02 -10.38 -21.41
C THR A 414 -26.65 -11.86 -21.31
N ARG A 415 -27.55 -12.70 -20.76
CA ARG A 415 -27.38 -14.16 -20.74
C ARG A 415 -27.62 -14.79 -22.10
N LEU A 416 -28.57 -14.25 -22.87
CA LEU A 416 -28.90 -14.74 -24.21
C LEU A 416 -27.79 -14.41 -25.20
N GLU A 417 -27.27 -13.19 -25.21
CA GLU A 417 -26.12 -12.80 -26.06
C GLU A 417 -24.91 -13.72 -25.82
N ARG A 418 -24.63 -14.03 -24.56
CA ARG A 418 -23.51 -14.92 -24.21
C ARG A 418 -23.73 -16.37 -24.65
N LEU A 419 -24.98 -16.82 -24.77
CA LEU A 419 -25.30 -18.14 -25.31
C LEU A 419 -25.15 -18.17 -26.82
N ASP A 420 -25.57 -17.11 -27.52
CA ASP A 420 -25.40 -16.99 -28.97
C ASP A 420 -23.92 -17.03 -29.37
N ASP A 421 -23.05 -16.34 -28.62
CA ASP A 421 -21.59 -16.41 -28.82
C ASP A 421 -21.03 -17.82 -28.62
N THR A 422 -21.47 -18.54 -27.58
CA THR A 422 -21.00 -19.92 -27.33
C THR A 422 -21.50 -20.91 -28.38
N LEU A 423 -22.71 -20.72 -28.90
CA LEU A 423 -23.24 -21.55 -29.98
C LEU A 423 -22.50 -21.28 -31.29
N ALA A 424 -22.19 -20.01 -31.58
CA ALA A 424 -21.38 -19.62 -32.72
C ALA A 424 -19.94 -20.17 -32.66
N GLU A 425 -19.34 -20.26 -31.47
CA GLU A 425 -18.03 -20.88 -31.26
C GLU A 425 -18.05 -22.40 -31.47
N ILE A 426 -19.11 -23.08 -31.00
CA ILE A 426 -19.32 -24.52 -31.20
C ILE A 426 -19.56 -24.86 -32.67
N ASP A 427 -20.39 -24.08 -33.38
CA ASP A 427 -20.64 -24.26 -34.82
C ASP A 427 -19.38 -23.99 -35.67
N ALA A 428 -18.47 -23.13 -35.19
CA ALA A 428 -17.18 -22.90 -35.84
C ALA A 428 -16.16 -24.04 -35.62
N GLU A 429 -16.28 -24.81 -34.53
CA GLU A 429 -15.40 -25.94 -34.21
C GLU A 429 -15.78 -27.27 -34.90
N ASP A 430 -17.02 -27.42 -35.39
CA ASP A 430 -17.45 -28.60 -36.18
C ASP A 430 -17.73 -28.28 -37.66
N PRO A 431 -16.70 -28.08 -38.50
CA PRO A 431 -16.86 -27.85 -39.94
C PRO A 431 -17.23 -29.13 -40.72
N SER A 432 -17.53 -30.25 -40.05
CA SER A 432 -17.67 -31.57 -40.69
C SER A 432 -19.08 -31.88 -41.20
N THR A 433 -20.09 -31.08 -40.81
CA THR A 433 -21.50 -31.28 -41.16
C THR A 433 -21.86 -30.74 -42.55
N GLU A 434 -21.23 -29.65 -43.02
CA GLU A 434 -21.50 -29.11 -44.37
C GLU A 434 -20.90 -29.98 -45.50
N ARG A 435 -19.76 -30.65 -45.26
CA ARG A 435 -19.12 -31.50 -46.30
C ARG A 435 -19.85 -32.82 -46.59
N ARG A 436 -20.82 -33.22 -45.76
CA ARG A 436 -21.59 -34.46 -46.00
C ARG A 436 -22.81 -34.26 -46.89
N LEU A 437 -23.30 -33.04 -47.07
CA LEU A 437 -24.46 -32.76 -47.93
C LEU A 437 -24.10 -32.53 -49.40
N ASP A 438 -22.85 -32.15 -49.72
CA ASP A 438 -22.39 -31.95 -51.11
C ASP A 438 -22.00 -33.26 -51.85
N LYS A 439 -21.99 -34.42 -51.15
CA LYS A 439 -21.69 -35.72 -51.78
C LYS A 439 -22.92 -36.49 -52.30
N SER A 440 -24.12 -35.96 -52.18
CA SER A 440 -25.34 -36.58 -52.71
C SER A 440 -25.97 -35.77 -53.86
N GLY A 441 -25.17 -35.44 -54.88
CA GLY A 441 -25.69 -34.98 -56.17
C GLY A 441 -26.18 -36.17 -57.01
N PRO A 442 -27.39 -36.14 -57.59
CA PRO A 442 -27.92 -37.26 -58.35
C PRO A 442 -27.19 -37.38 -59.71
N ARG A 443 -26.67 -38.58 -59.99
CA ARG A 443 -26.16 -38.98 -61.31
C ARG A 443 -27.26 -38.76 -62.35
N ARG A 444 -26.99 -37.90 -63.33
CA ARG A 444 -27.81 -37.73 -64.54
C ARG A 444 -27.81 -39.02 -65.36
N SER A 445 -28.99 -39.36 -65.87
CA SER A 445 -29.29 -40.40 -66.86
C SER A 445 -28.59 -40.16 -68.19
#